data_AF-A0AAD3CPL4-F1
#
_entry.id   AF-A0AAD3CPL4-F1
#
_cell.length_a   1.000
_cell.length_b   1.000
_cell.length_c   1.000
_cell.angle_alpha   90.00
_cell.angle_beta   90.00
_cell.angle_gamma   90.00
#
_symmetry.space_group_name_H-M   'P 1'
#
loop_
_entity.id
_entity.type
_entity.pdbx_description
1 polymer ?
#
loop_
_entity_poly.entity_id
_entity_poly.type
_entity_poly.pdbx_seq_one_letter_code
_entity_poly.pdbx_strand_id
1 'polypeptide(L)'
;MNSSPVPPSDSENAGFIPCKVCKQYHDCSKNYKANDNSKKTLLAMVVGIRSSTGEVVADLNDDSLWNKTVGRSKKSDYMPTKTLLLLEMKRRKCILNITAKSTVKDRPSLLKWLVDNPIDDPADISFVTDHVLAFETALRAVRAEEETSPKEKNVNFWRGQEPYLRLIHCILDTAEMRVQFQESYAALSRESIDARNSTEIAPVSFWNQVSDKFKDQDFQPNSLPYGFLHDDFDKELDLSCADIDIDAQKAKTKFIHLQSCVNRVKARWDQSGNGDGNIIDDEEAGSDKHSFLRSEPSACLYLWEYADSLDFLPTVMQQIDASIALTESNIPTAAANSSGTKRKIEIEVSKEDKELMKRLARSTYVMEASVLKSEIRASESTLLDLKGRKIEAMKELRKMRRDDCPAEEIQEQKDWTDQIEEQILAQADALIELEEQLEELRAQEHNEDDGDED
;
A
#
# COMPACT_ATOMS: atom_id res chain seq x y z
N MET A 1 -24.25 59.01 32.73
CA MET A 1 -24.62 58.69 31.34
C MET A 1 -23.39 58.10 30.67
N ASN A 2 -23.20 56.78 30.80
CA ASN A 2 -22.08 56.06 30.21
C ASN A 2 -22.60 55.31 29.00
N SER A 3 -22.27 55.81 27.81
CA SER A 3 -22.58 55.16 26.55
C SER A 3 -21.54 54.07 26.31
N SER A 4 -21.93 52.81 26.52
CA SER A 4 -21.11 51.66 26.13
C SER A 4 -20.95 51.62 24.61
N PRO A 5 -19.75 51.29 24.10
CA PRO A 5 -19.52 51.14 22.67
C PRO A 5 -20.28 49.91 22.16
N VAL A 6 -21.08 50.12 21.11
CA VAL A 6 -21.78 49.07 20.38
C VAL A 6 -20.72 48.20 19.68
N PRO A 7 -20.75 46.86 19.87
CA PRO A 7 -19.85 45.98 19.15
C PRO A 7 -20.16 46.02 17.64
N PRO A 8 -19.14 45.91 16.76
CA PRO A 8 -19.35 45.90 15.33
C PRO A 8 -20.26 44.73 14.95
N SER A 9 -21.31 45.05 14.20
CA SER A 9 -22.29 44.10 13.69
C SER A 9 -21.65 43.12 12.71
N ASP A 10 -21.79 41.82 13.00
CA ASP A 10 -21.43 40.68 12.12
C ASP A 10 -22.17 40.74 10.77
N SER A 11 -21.62 41.47 9.81
CA SER A 11 -22.12 41.55 8.43
C SER A 11 -21.27 40.76 7.42
N GLU A 12 -20.46 39.80 7.89
CA GLU A 12 -19.49 39.05 7.08
C GLU A 12 -19.97 37.67 6.56
N ASN A 13 -21.28 37.46 6.39
CA ASN A 13 -21.81 36.25 5.74
C ASN A 13 -22.59 36.57 4.46
N ALA A 14 -22.07 37.49 3.65
CA ALA A 14 -22.42 37.51 2.23
C ALA A 14 -21.87 36.22 1.60
N GLY A 15 -22.73 35.20 1.49
CA GLY A 15 -22.41 33.86 1.03
C GLY A 15 -21.45 33.89 -0.16
N PHE A 16 -20.26 33.32 0.03
CA PHE A 16 -19.21 33.34 -0.98
C PHE A 16 -19.64 32.48 -2.16
N ILE A 17 -19.95 33.11 -3.30
CA ILE A 17 -20.35 32.39 -4.51
C ILE A 17 -19.07 31.94 -5.25
N PRO A 18 -18.80 30.63 -5.38
CA PRO A 18 -17.67 30.15 -6.17
C PRO A 18 -17.86 30.48 -7.65
N CYS A 19 -16.78 30.52 -8.41
CA CYS A 19 -16.86 30.73 -9.85
C CYS A 19 -17.77 29.67 -10.48
N LYS A 20 -18.81 30.10 -11.21
CA LYS A 20 -19.78 29.18 -11.85
C LYS A 20 -19.13 28.20 -12.82
N VAL A 21 -17.94 28.51 -13.33
CA VAL A 21 -17.22 27.70 -14.33
C VAL A 21 -16.27 26.69 -13.69
N CYS A 22 -15.36 27.15 -12.81
CA CYS A 22 -14.34 26.27 -12.22
C CYS A 22 -14.68 25.77 -10.81
N LYS A 23 -15.79 26.24 -10.22
CA LYS A 23 -16.23 25.98 -8.84
C LYS A 23 -15.20 26.38 -7.77
N GLN A 24 -14.18 27.16 -8.12
CA GLN A 24 -13.17 27.65 -7.18
C GLN A 24 -13.39 29.14 -6.85
N TYR A 25 -12.86 29.56 -5.72
CA TYR A 25 -12.83 30.97 -5.34
C TYR A 25 -11.68 31.68 -6.07
N HIS A 26 -11.95 32.88 -6.58
CA HIS A 26 -10.92 33.70 -7.22
C HIS A 26 -9.87 34.18 -6.20
N ASP A 27 -10.31 34.40 -4.97
CA ASP A 27 -9.51 34.75 -3.80
C ASP A 27 -8.76 33.51 -3.28
N CYS A 28 -7.43 33.61 -3.15
CA CYS A 28 -6.57 32.50 -2.74
C CYS A 28 -6.84 32.05 -1.29
N SER A 29 -7.19 32.98 -0.40
CA SER A 29 -7.52 32.68 1.00
C SER A 29 -8.78 31.83 1.10
N LYS A 30 -9.82 32.20 0.36
CA LYS A 30 -11.07 31.41 0.30
C LYS A 30 -10.84 30.06 -0.35
N ASN A 31 -10.03 29.99 -1.42
CA ASN A 31 -9.73 28.73 -2.08
C ASN A 31 -8.94 27.78 -1.16
N TYR A 32 -7.97 28.29 -0.41
CA TYR A 32 -7.22 27.51 0.57
C TYR A 32 -8.14 26.92 1.65
N LYS A 33 -9.02 27.74 2.23
CA LYS A 33 -10.00 27.31 3.25
C LYS A 33 -10.99 26.29 2.71
N ALA A 34 -11.49 26.48 1.49
CA ALA A 34 -12.42 25.56 0.83
C ALA A 34 -11.81 24.19 0.48
N ASN A 35 -10.48 24.06 0.52
CA ASN A 35 -9.76 22.80 0.33
C ASN A 35 -9.13 22.34 1.66
N ASP A 36 -9.83 22.55 2.78
CA ASP A 36 -9.44 22.10 4.13
C ASP A 36 -8.03 22.52 4.55
N ASN A 37 -7.59 23.71 4.14
CA ASN A 37 -6.24 24.21 4.39
C ASN A 37 -5.14 23.26 3.87
N SER A 38 -5.41 22.53 2.79
CA SER A 38 -4.49 21.57 2.17
C SER A 38 -3.18 22.23 1.73
N LYS A 39 -2.06 21.73 2.27
CA LYS A 39 -0.71 22.18 1.89
C LYS A 39 -0.40 21.93 0.42
N LYS A 40 -0.96 20.87 -0.17
CA LYS A 40 -0.83 20.59 -1.60
C LYS A 40 -1.54 21.64 -2.45
N THR A 41 -2.68 22.15 -1.99
CA THR A 41 -3.39 23.25 -2.67
C THR A 41 -2.61 24.55 -2.55
N LEU A 42 -2.07 24.86 -1.37
CA LEU A 42 -1.19 26.02 -1.17
C LEU A 42 0.04 25.99 -2.10
N LEU A 43 0.70 24.83 -2.17
CA LEU A 43 1.86 24.62 -3.04
C LEU A 43 1.51 24.56 -4.54
N ALA A 44 0.25 24.32 -4.91
CA ALA A 44 -0.20 24.52 -6.29
C ALA A 44 -0.33 26.02 -6.61
N MET A 45 -0.88 26.81 -5.66
CA MET A 45 -1.09 28.25 -5.83
C MET A 45 0.23 29.04 -5.91
N VAL A 46 1.31 28.60 -5.26
CA VAL A 46 2.60 29.33 -5.27
C VAL A 46 3.34 29.27 -6.62
N VAL A 47 2.98 28.33 -7.51
CA VAL A 47 3.71 28.13 -8.78
C VAL A 47 3.68 29.40 -9.64
N GLY A 48 4.88 29.89 -9.99
CA GLY A 48 5.05 31.09 -10.81
C GLY A 48 5.07 32.41 -10.03
N ILE A 49 4.74 32.41 -8.72
CA ILE A 49 4.81 33.62 -7.90
C ILE A 49 6.28 34.02 -7.70
N ARG A 50 6.55 35.31 -7.87
CA ARG A 50 7.83 35.94 -7.55
C ARG A 50 7.66 36.89 -6.39
N SER A 51 8.64 36.93 -5.51
CA SER A 51 8.73 37.91 -4.43
C SER A 51 8.94 39.33 -4.98
N SER A 52 8.84 40.34 -4.12
CA SER A 52 9.18 41.72 -4.46
C SER A 52 10.65 41.90 -4.90
N THR A 53 11.54 40.97 -4.54
CA THR A 53 12.96 40.95 -4.98
C THR A 53 13.14 40.28 -6.35
N GLY A 54 12.09 39.70 -6.93
CA GLY A 54 12.11 38.99 -8.21
C GLY A 54 12.47 37.49 -8.11
N GLU A 55 12.79 37.02 -6.90
CA GLU A 55 13.08 35.61 -6.61
C GLU A 55 11.80 34.77 -6.68
N VAL A 56 11.92 33.52 -7.12
CA VAL A 56 10.78 32.60 -7.16
C VAL A 56 10.48 32.14 -5.74
N VAL A 57 9.23 32.28 -5.29
CA VAL A 57 8.83 31.96 -3.90
C VAL A 57 9.01 30.47 -3.60
N ALA A 58 8.63 29.60 -4.53
CA ALA A 58 8.89 28.18 -4.45
C ALA A 58 8.97 27.55 -5.85
N ASP A 59 10.04 26.80 -6.12
CA ASP A 59 10.16 25.96 -7.30
C ASP A 59 9.92 24.49 -6.93
N LEU A 60 8.79 23.94 -7.37
CA LEU A 60 8.41 22.56 -7.08
C LEU A 60 9.35 21.53 -7.73
N ASN A 61 10.08 21.92 -8.78
CA ASN A 61 11.05 21.06 -9.45
C ASN A 61 12.45 21.13 -8.80
N ASP A 62 12.73 22.17 -8.01
CA ASP A 62 14.00 22.29 -7.31
C ASP A 62 14.02 21.40 -6.06
N ASP A 63 14.87 20.38 -6.08
CA ASP A 63 15.11 19.50 -4.94
C ASP A 63 15.69 20.25 -3.73
N SER A 64 16.27 21.44 -3.90
CA SER A 64 16.83 22.23 -2.81
C SER A 64 15.76 22.67 -1.80
N LEU A 65 14.56 23.03 -2.27
CA LEU A 65 13.41 23.35 -1.42
C LEU A 65 13.08 22.17 -0.50
N TRP A 66 12.92 20.98 -1.09
CA TRP A 66 12.51 19.76 -0.41
C TRP A 66 13.59 19.21 0.53
N ASN A 67 14.86 19.26 0.11
CA ASN A 67 16.00 18.81 0.92
C ASN A 67 16.19 19.68 2.18
N LYS A 68 15.94 20.99 2.06
CA LYS A 68 16.05 21.93 3.18
C LYS A 68 14.88 21.80 4.16
N THR A 69 13.67 21.55 3.68
CA THR A 69 12.44 21.66 4.49
C THR A 69 11.91 20.33 5.02
N VAL A 70 11.85 19.26 4.21
CA VAL A 70 11.09 18.03 4.57
C VAL A 70 11.86 16.72 4.41
N GLY A 71 13.02 16.75 3.74
CA GLY A 71 13.77 15.56 3.36
C GLY A 71 13.16 14.84 2.16
N ARG A 72 13.98 14.12 1.38
CA ARG A 72 13.55 13.50 0.11
C ARG A 72 12.38 12.52 0.28
N SER A 73 12.33 11.78 1.39
CA SER A 73 11.32 10.74 1.62
C SER A 73 9.90 11.27 1.81
N LYS A 74 9.73 12.53 2.24
CA LYS A 74 8.41 13.13 2.48
C LYS A 74 7.94 14.04 1.33
N LYS A 75 8.69 14.14 0.23
CA LYS A 75 8.35 15.01 -0.92
C LYS A 75 6.96 14.71 -1.50
N SER A 76 6.59 13.43 -1.60
CA SER A 76 5.28 12.98 -2.11
C SER A 76 4.09 13.51 -1.31
N ASP A 77 4.29 13.74 -0.01
CA ASP A 77 3.22 14.09 0.93
C ASP A 77 2.79 15.55 0.77
N TYR A 78 3.65 16.38 0.20
CA TYR A 78 3.41 17.81 -0.02
C TYR A 78 3.36 18.18 -1.50
N MET A 79 3.87 17.34 -2.39
CA MET A 79 3.84 17.61 -3.82
C MET A 79 2.38 17.68 -4.33
N PRO A 80 1.98 18.79 -4.98
CA PRO A 80 0.63 18.91 -5.55
C PRO A 80 0.39 17.82 -6.60
N THR A 81 -0.78 17.18 -6.56
CA THR A 81 -1.15 16.18 -7.55
C THR A 81 -1.46 16.83 -8.90
N LYS A 82 -1.47 16.05 -9.99
CA LYS A 82 -1.87 16.54 -11.32
C LYS A 82 -3.26 17.20 -11.29
N THR A 83 -4.19 16.62 -10.52
CA THR A 83 -5.55 17.13 -10.35
C THR A 83 -5.56 18.51 -9.71
N LEU A 84 -4.77 18.73 -8.64
CA LEU A 84 -4.68 20.04 -7.98
C LEU A 84 -4.06 21.11 -8.88
N LEU A 85 -3.01 20.79 -9.62
CA LEU A 85 -2.43 21.71 -10.61
C LEU A 85 -3.41 22.07 -11.73
N LEU A 86 -4.22 21.11 -12.17
CA LEU A 86 -5.25 21.33 -13.18
C LEU A 86 -6.37 22.24 -12.65
N LEU A 87 -6.79 22.04 -11.40
CA LEU A 87 -7.77 22.91 -10.73
C LEU A 87 -7.25 24.34 -10.59
N GLU A 88 -5.99 24.51 -10.17
CA GLU A 88 -5.37 25.83 -10.07
C GLU A 88 -5.25 26.52 -11.44
N MET A 89 -4.85 25.79 -12.49
CA MET A 89 -4.85 26.32 -13.86
C MET A 89 -6.25 26.79 -14.28
N LYS A 90 -7.30 26.01 -14.00
CA LYS A 90 -8.68 26.39 -14.29
C LYS A 90 -9.09 27.65 -13.51
N ARG A 91 -8.72 27.75 -12.23
CA ARG A 91 -8.97 28.93 -11.39
C ARG A 91 -8.34 30.18 -11.98
N ARG A 92 -7.05 30.14 -12.32
CA ARG A 92 -6.34 31.29 -12.94
C ARG A 92 -6.89 31.66 -14.31
N LYS A 93 -7.28 30.70 -15.14
CA LYS A 93 -7.97 30.99 -16.41
C LYS A 93 -9.27 31.77 -16.21
N CYS A 94 -10.05 31.43 -15.19
CA CYS A 94 -11.27 32.16 -14.86
C CYS A 94 -10.98 33.60 -14.42
N ILE A 95 -9.94 33.82 -13.61
CA ILE A 95 -9.49 35.15 -13.18
C ILE A 95 -9.04 35.99 -14.40
N LEU A 96 -8.26 35.38 -15.29
CA LEU A 96 -7.73 36.01 -16.51
C LEU A 96 -8.75 36.09 -17.67
N ASN A 97 -10.00 35.64 -17.47
CA ASN A 97 -11.04 35.54 -18.51
C ASN A 97 -10.60 34.77 -19.78
N ILE A 98 -9.75 33.77 -19.64
CA ILE A 98 -9.30 32.91 -20.75
C ILE A 98 -10.33 31.80 -20.98
N THR A 99 -11.10 31.91 -22.06
CA THR A 99 -12.19 30.97 -22.41
C THR A 99 -11.72 29.69 -23.13
N ALA A 100 -10.43 29.55 -23.43
CA ALA A 100 -9.91 28.40 -24.15
C ALA A 100 -10.08 27.10 -23.35
N LYS A 101 -10.73 26.10 -23.96
CA LYS A 101 -10.92 24.75 -23.39
C LYS A 101 -9.57 24.21 -22.92
N SER A 102 -9.51 23.78 -21.67
CA SER A 102 -8.33 23.11 -21.13
C SER A 102 -8.27 21.69 -21.71
N THR A 103 -7.38 21.47 -22.67
CA THR A 103 -6.96 20.12 -23.03
C THR A 103 -6.24 19.47 -21.84
N VAL A 104 -6.33 18.15 -21.73
CA VAL A 104 -5.61 17.39 -20.70
C VAL A 104 -4.12 17.60 -20.93
N LYS A 105 -3.44 18.25 -19.99
CA LYS A 105 -1.99 18.48 -20.02
C LYS A 105 -1.29 17.50 -19.09
N ASP A 106 -0.10 17.06 -19.46
CA ASP A 106 0.85 16.38 -18.57
C ASP A 106 1.38 17.37 -17.52
N ARG A 107 1.98 16.85 -16.44
CA ARG A 107 2.43 17.66 -15.30
C ARG A 107 3.46 18.74 -15.70
N PRO A 108 4.51 18.46 -16.50
CA PRO A 108 5.43 19.49 -16.97
C PRO A 108 4.73 20.65 -17.69
N SER A 109 3.78 20.35 -18.58
CA SER A 109 3.01 21.37 -19.30
C SER A 109 2.08 22.19 -18.40
N LEU A 110 1.55 21.60 -17.33
CA LEU A 110 0.77 22.32 -16.32
C LEU A 110 1.65 23.29 -15.54
N LEU A 111 2.80 22.83 -15.05
CA LEU A 111 3.74 23.68 -14.31
C LEU A 111 4.24 24.84 -15.17
N LYS A 112 4.64 24.56 -16.42
CA LYS A 112 5.05 25.60 -17.37
C LYS A 112 3.95 26.65 -17.56
N TRP A 113 2.72 26.22 -17.78
CA TRP A 113 1.59 27.16 -17.95
C TRP A 113 1.35 28.03 -16.70
N LEU A 114 1.44 27.45 -15.50
CA LEU A 114 1.28 28.18 -14.24
C LEU A 114 2.41 29.18 -14.00
N VAL A 115 3.64 28.86 -14.44
CA VAL A 115 4.77 29.81 -14.43
C VAL A 115 4.54 30.97 -15.40
N ASP A 116 4.03 30.69 -16.59
CA ASP A 116 3.74 31.70 -17.62
C ASP A 116 2.51 32.57 -17.28
N ASN A 117 1.66 32.12 -16.34
CA ASN A 117 0.43 32.81 -15.93
C ASN A 117 0.36 32.89 -14.39
N PRO A 118 1.25 33.68 -13.75
CA PRO A 118 1.29 33.81 -12.30
C PRO A 118 0.05 34.51 -11.75
N ILE A 119 -0.18 34.38 -10.44
CA ILE A 119 -1.14 35.24 -9.73
C ILE A 119 -0.55 36.66 -9.69
N ASP A 120 -1.36 37.65 -10.04
CA ASP A 120 -0.97 39.06 -10.16
C ASP A 120 -1.56 39.96 -9.06
N ASP A 121 -2.65 39.52 -8.40
CA ASP A 121 -3.26 40.26 -7.31
C ASP A 121 -2.34 40.37 -6.08
N PRO A 122 -1.99 41.59 -5.62
CA PRO A 122 -1.05 41.78 -4.51
C PRO A 122 -1.50 41.17 -3.18
N ALA A 123 -2.81 41.14 -2.90
CA ALA A 123 -3.32 40.59 -1.64
C ALA A 123 -3.20 39.07 -1.63
N ASP A 124 -3.52 38.41 -2.75
CA ASP A 124 -3.32 36.97 -2.93
C ASP A 124 -1.85 36.58 -2.91
N ILE A 125 -0.96 37.36 -3.55
CA ILE A 125 0.49 37.12 -3.51
C ILE A 125 1.00 37.17 -2.07
N SER A 126 0.62 38.20 -1.30
CA SER A 126 0.99 38.30 0.12
C SER A 126 0.49 37.09 0.90
N PHE A 127 -0.80 36.76 0.76
CA PHE A 127 -1.42 35.63 1.46
C PHE A 127 -0.68 34.31 1.19
N VAL A 128 -0.44 33.97 -0.08
CA VAL A 128 0.22 32.71 -0.46
C VAL A 128 1.66 32.69 0.04
N THR A 129 2.39 33.80 -0.10
CA THR A 129 3.79 33.91 0.34
C THR A 129 3.91 33.74 1.86
N ASP A 130 3.06 34.42 2.63
CA ASP A 130 3.04 34.35 4.10
C ASP A 130 2.73 32.92 4.59
N HIS A 131 1.77 32.24 3.96
CA HIS A 131 1.39 30.88 4.33
C HIS A 131 2.44 29.83 3.96
N VAL A 132 3.12 30.01 2.82
CA VAL A 132 4.24 29.14 2.43
C VAL A 132 5.41 29.34 3.40
N LEU A 133 5.74 30.59 3.75
CA LEU A 133 6.79 30.88 4.73
C LEU A 133 6.47 30.32 6.12
N ALA A 134 5.22 30.46 6.59
CA ALA A 134 4.77 29.87 7.85
C ALA A 134 4.86 28.34 7.81
N PHE A 135 4.50 27.72 6.68
CA PHE A 135 4.62 26.28 6.47
C PHE A 135 6.08 25.81 6.50
N GLU A 136 6.98 26.50 5.80
CA GLU A 136 8.42 26.19 5.85
C GLU A 136 9.00 26.36 7.25
N THR A 137 8.59 27.40 7.96
CA THR A 137 9.04 27.68 9.33
C THR A 137 8.60 26.57 10.28
N ALA A 138 7.35 26.12 10.18
CA ALA A 138 6.83 25.00 10.97
C ALA A 138 7.59 23.70 10.68
N LEU A 139 7.88 23.40 9.41
CA LEU A 139 8.67 22.21 9.05
C LEU A 139 10.09 22.25 9.60
N ARG A 140 10.76 23.42 9.54
CA ARG A 140 12.09 23.58 10.12
C ARG A 140 12.08 23.44 11.65
N ALA A 141 11.03 23.92 12.32
CA ALA A 141 10.88 23.75 13.77
C ALA A 141 10.72 22.28 14.15
N VAL A 142 9.84 21.53 13.48
CA VAL A 142 9.67 20.08 13.71
C VAL A 142 10.99 19.34 13.52
N ARG A 143 11.75 19.68 12.46
CA ARG A 143 13.05 19.06 12.21
C ARG A 143 14.09 19.44 13.28
N ALA A 144 14.14 20.69 13.70
CA ALA A 144 15.04 21.13 14.76
C ALA A 144 14.71 20.43 16.10
N GLU A 145 13.43 20.20 16.39
CA GLU A 145 12.97 19.40 17.52
C GLU A 145 13.34 17.91 17.37
N GLU A 146 13.20 17.32 16.17
CA GLU A 146 13.68 15.96 15.88
C GLU A 146 15.20 15.83 16.05
N GLU A 147 15.97 16.89 15.76
CA GLU A 147 17.43 16.92 15.90
C GLU A 147 17.90 17.23 17.34
N THR A 148 17.14 18.02 18.12
CA THR A 148 17.50 18.44 19.49
C THR A 148 16.87 17.61 20.59
N SER A 149 15.76 16.91 20.31
CA SER A 149 15.23 15.92 21.24
C SER A 149 16.29 14.82 21.42
N PRO A 150 16.68 14.49 22.67
CA PRO A 150 17.43 13.26 22.89
C PRO A 150 16.54 12.18 22.28
N LYS A 151 17.03 11.49 21.25
CA LYS A 151 16.28 10.45 20.53
C LYS A 151 15.71 9.49 21.57
N GLU A 152 14.50 9.76 22.07
CA GLU A 152 13.70 8.75 22.71
C GLU A 152 13.58 7.73 21.62
N LYS A 153 14.23 6.60 21.87
CA LYS A 153 14.45 5.51 20.95
C LYS A 153 13.10 4.87 20.60
N ASN A 154 12.20 5.59 19.95
CA ASN A 154 11.30 5.05 18.95
C ASN A 154 12.15 4.71 17.71
N VAL A 155 13.19 3.92 17.95
CA VAL A 155 13.87 3.15 16.93
C VAL A 155 12.80 2.19 16.50
N ASN A 156 12.36 2.28 15.24
CA ASN A 156 11.66 1.16 14.64
C ASN A 156 12.65 0.00 14.70
N PHE A 157 12.59 -0.82 15.76
CA PHE A 157 13.64 -1.77 16.17
C PHE A 157 13.92 -2.86 15.12
N TRP A 158 13.07 -2.95 14.09
CA TRP A 158 13.20 -3.82 12.94
C TRP A 158 13.85 -3.11 11.74
N ARG A 159 14.89 -2.31 11.99
CA ARG A 159 15.74 -1.73 10.94
C ARG A 159 16.95 -2.65 10.76
N GLY A 160 17.30 -2.91 9.51
CA GLY A 160 18.33 -3.89 9.18
C GLY A 160 17.77 -5.30 9.04
N GLN A 161 18.66 -6.24 8.76
CA GLN A 161 18.36 -7.63 8.49
C GLN A 161 18.54 -8.51 9.72
N GLU A 162 19.42 -8.11 10.63
CA GLU A 162 19.84 -8.83 11.83
C GLU A 162 18.64 -9.29 12.70
N PRO A 163 17.61 -8.45 12.95
CA PRO A 163 16.45 -8.90 13.72
C PRO A 163 15.64 -9.99 13.02
N TYR A 164 15.58 -9.93 11.69
CA TYR A 164 14.89 -10.93 10.87
C TYR A 164 15.69 -12.23 10.83
N LEU A 165 17.01 -12.16 10.67
CA LEU A 165 17.89 -13.33 10.72
C LEU A 165 17.82 -14.01 12.09
N ARG A 166 17.91 -13.26 13.19
CA ARG A 166 17.77 -13.81 14.55
C ARG A 166 16.43 -14.55 14.72
N LEU A 167 15.34 -13.97 14.22
CA LEU A 167 14.02 -14.60 14.25
C LEU A 167 13.99 -15.93 13.47
N ILE A 168 14.63 -15.98 12.29
CA ILE A 168 14.78 -17.21 11.50
C ILE A 168 15.52 -18.28 12.31
N HIS A 169 16.65 -17.92 12.93
CA HIS A 169 17.45 -18.80 13.77
C HIS A 169 16.71 -19.30 15.02
N CYS A 170 15.89 -18.46 15.66
CA CYS A 170 15.03 -18.90 16.78
C CYS A 170 14.14 -20.09 16.38
N ILE A 171 13.61 -20.06 15.16
CA ILE A 171 12.67 -21.06 14.62
C ILE A 171 13.40 -22.29 14.07
N LEU A 172 14.52 -22.09 13.36
CA LEU A 172 15.12 -23.13 12.53
C LEU A 172 16.34 -23.82 13.14
N ASP A 173 17.06 -23.24 14.10
CA ASP A 173 18.35 -23.80 14.55
C ASP A 173 18.21 -25.14 15.27
N THR A 174 17.25 -25.22 16.21
CA THR A 174 17.09 -26.40 17.06
C THR A 174 16.01 -27.32 16.51
N ALA A 175 16.28 -28.62 16.52
CA ALA A 175 15.33 -29.62 16.06
C ALA A 175 13.99 -29.55 16.83
N GLU A 176 14.03 -29.24 18.13
CA GLU A 176 12.81 -29.08 18.93
C GLU A 176 11.93 -27.94 18.41
N MET A 177 12.53 -26.79 18.06
CA MET A 177 11.77 -25.64 17.54
C MET A 177 11.17 -25.93 16.17
N ARG A 178 11.87 -26.68 15.31
CA ARG A 178 11.33 -27.12 14.01
C ARG A 178 10.14 -28.06 14.18
N VAL A 179 10.24 -29.04 15.09
CA VAL A 179 9.13 -29.96 15.39
C VAL A 179 7.92 -29.19 15.92
N GLN A 180 8.11 -28.30 16.89
CA GLN A 180 7.01 -27.49 17.44
C GLN A 180 6.40 -26.53 16.39
N PHE A 181 7.22 -25.98 15.49
CA PHE A 181 6.72 -25.16 14.39
C PHE A 181 5.83 -25.98 13.46
N GLN A 182 6.25 -27.19 13.10
CA GLN A 182 5.45 -28.09 12.27
C GLN A 182 4.14 -28.51 12.97
N GLU A 183 4.21 -28.85 14.26
CA GLU A 183 3.04 -29.18 15.09
C GLU A 183 2.07 -28.00 15.23
N SER A 184 2.57 -26.76 15.16
CA SER A 184 1.72 -25.56 15.23
C SER A 184 0.74 -25.44 14.04
N TYR A 185 1.00 -26.18 12.95
CA TYR A 185 0.13 -26.28 11.78
C TYR A 185 -0.73 -27.55 11.77
N ALA A 186 -0.52 -28.47 12.71
CA ALA A 186 -1.32 -29.68 12.77
C ALA A 186 -2.79 -29.33 13.06
N ALA A 187 -3.70 -30.02 12.38
CA ALA A 187 -5.13 -29.87 12.64
C ALA A 187 -5.41 -30.25 14.09
N LEU A 188 -5.93 -29.31 14.86
CA LEU A 188 -6.34 -29.55 16.24
C LEU A 188 -7.50 -30.56 16.26
N SER A 189 -7.39 -31.57 17.12
CA SER A 189 -8.51 -32.46 17.42
C SER A 189 -9.66 -31.66 18.04
N ARG A 190 -10.90 -32.16 17.96
CA ARG A 190 -12.05 -31.47 18.53
C ARG A 190 -11.87 -31.18 20.02
N GLU A 191 -11.32 -32.15 20.76
CA GLU A 191 -11.03 -32.03 22.19
C GLU A 191 -10.01 -30.93 22.47
N SER A 192 -8.99 -30.80 21.62
CA SER A 192 -7.98 -29.74 21.75
C SER A 192 -8.53 -28.35 21.41
N ILE A 193 -9.51 -28.26 20.49
CA ILE A 193 -10.24 -27.02 20.21
C ILE A 193 -11.10 -26.64 21.42
N ASP A 194 -11.83 -27.61 21.98
CA ASP A 194 -12.72 -27.39 23.12
C ASP A 194 -11.91 -27.08 24.42
N ALA A 195 -10.70 -27.62 24.55
CA ALA A 195 -9.78 -27.34 25.66
C ALA A 195 -9.03 -25.99 25.55
N ARG A 196 -9.15 -25.28 24.41
CA ARG A 196 -8.38 -24.04 24.15
C ARG A 196 -8.69 -22.89 25.11
N ASN A 197 -9.86 -22.92 25.75
CA ASN A 197 -10.27 -21.95 26.77
C ASN A 197 -9.93 -22.41 28.20
N SER A 198 -9.38 -23.61 28.39
CA SER A 198 -8.93 -24.08 29.70
C SER A 198 -7.56 -23.50 30.01
N THR A 199 -7.48 -22.69 31.07
CA THR A 199 -6.23 -22.15 31.59
C THR A 199 -5.25 -23.22 32.09
N GLU A 200 -5.73 -24.45 32.36
CA GLU A 200 -4.91 -25.55 32.87
C GLU A 200 -4.32 -26.44 31.76
N ILE A 201 -4.88 -26.42 30.55
CA ILE A 201 -4.55 -27.35 29.46
C ILE A 201 -4.06 -26.61 28.19
N ALA A 202 -4.17 -25.27 28.15
CA ALA A 202 -3.76 -24.48 27.00
C ALA A 202 -2.28 -24.78 26.64
N PRO A 203 -2.00 -25.32 25.43
CA PRO A 203 -0.64 -25.55 24.99
C PRO A 203 0.14 -24.24 24.98
N VAL A 204 1.40 -24.29 25.40
CA VAL A 204 2.28 -23.12 25.25
C VAL A 204 2.37 -22.78 23.78
N SER A 205 1.87 -21.60 23.39
CA SER A 205 1.93 -21.12 22.01
C SER A 205 3.38 -21.19 21.52
N PHE A 206 3.62 -21.84 20.39
CA PHE A 206 4.93 -21.88 19.73
C PHE A 206 5.56 -20.47 19.64
N TRP A 207 4.75 -19.46 19.36
CA TRP A 207 5.22 -18.07 19.26
C TRP A 207 5.65 -17.46 20.59
N ASN A 208 5.15 -17.95 21.73
CA ASN A 208 5.70 -17.56 23.04
C ASN A 208 7.11 -18.11 23.17
N GLN A 209 7.35 -19.37 22.80
CA GLN A 209 8.68 -19.98 22.83
C GLN A 209 9.67 -19.28 21.91
N VAL A 210 9.24 -18.89 20.70
CA VAL A 210 10.04 -18.06 19.78
C VAL A 210 10.36 -16.71 20.41
N SER A 211 9.37 -16.04 21.01
CA SER A 211 9.56 -14.75 21.67
C SER A 211 10.54 -14.85 22.85
N ASP A 212 10.43 -15.89 23.66
CA ASP A 212 11.31 -16.13 24.81
C ASP A 212 12.74 -16.42 24.34
N LYS A 213 12.90 -17.31 23.35
CA LYS A 213 14.20 -17.62 22.74
C LYS A 213 14.84 -16.43 22.03
N PHE A 214 14.03 -15.54 21.45
CA PHE A 214 14.53 -14.32 20.82
C PHE A 214 15.15 -13.36 21.85
N LYS A 215 14.56 -13.28 23.06
CA LYS A 215 15.05 -12.46 24.18
C LYS A 215 16.17 -13.10 24.98
N ASP A 216 16.44 -14.38 24.75
CA ASP A 216 17.47 -15.11 25.45
C ASP A 216 18.86 -14.53 25.15
N GLN A 217 19.54 -14.07 26.21
CA GLN A 217 20.87 -13.46 26.13
C GLN A 217 21.96 -14.50 25.85
N ASP A 218 21.70 -15.76 26.20
CA ASP A 218 22.59 -16.90 25.94
C ASP A 218 22.40 -17.42 24.50
N PHE A 219 21.30 -17.07 23.85
CA PHE A 219 21.10 -17.35 22.43
C PHE A 219 21.86 -16.33 21.56
N GLN A 220 23.07 -16.70 21.14
CA GLN A 220 23.97 -15.88 20.32
C GLN A 220 24.23 -16.57 18.98
N PRO A 221 23.21 -16.66 18.08
CA PRO A 221 23.42 -17.26 16.77
C PRO A 221 24.24 -16.32 15.88
N ASN A 222 24.89 -16.90 14.90
CA ASN A 222 25.51 -16.17 13.80
C ASN A 222 24.86 -16.57 12.49
N SER A 223 24.80 -15.64 11.54
CA SER A 223 24.28 -15.94 10.20
C SER A 223 25.27 -16.77 9.39
N LEU A 224 24.77 -17.63 8.51
CA LEU A 224 25.59 -18.34 7.53
C LEU A 224 25.99 -17.37 6.39
N PRO A 225 27.22 -17.47 5.87
CA PRO A 225 27.68 -16.63 4.77
C PRO A 225 27.11 -17.13 3.44
N TYR A 226 25.99 -16.54 3.01
CA TYR A 226 25.37 -16.79 1.70
C TYR A 226 25.67 -15.69 0.69
N GLY A 227 26.94 -15.34 0.51
CA GLY A 227 27.36 -14.27 -0.42
C GLY A 227 26.93 -14.51 -1.88
N PHE A 228 26.66 -15.76 -2.26
CA PHE A 228 26.11 -16.09 -3.57
C PHE A 228 24.63 -15.69 -3.75
N LEU A 229 23.90 -15.37 -2.66
CA LEU A 229 22.50 -14.92 -2.69
C LEU A 229 22.36 -13.40 -2.72
N HIS A 230 23.20 -12.68 -1.96
CA HIS A 230 23.13 -11.22 -1.81
C HIS A 230 24.40 -10.73 -1.09
N ASP A 231 24.93 -9.56 -1.48
CA ASP A 231 26.11 -8.92 -0.87
C ASP A 231 25.98 -8.74 0.65
N ASP A 232 24.74 -8.59 1.11
CA ASP A 232 24.35 -8.49 2.54
C ASP A 232 24.77 -9.71 3.37
N PHE A 233 24.99 -10.86 2.73
CA PHE A 233 25.34 -12.15 3.35
C PHE A 233 26.75 -12.62 2.97
N ASP A 234 27.59 -11.75 2.40
CA ASP A 234 28.99 -12.07 2.07
C ASP A 234 29.80 -12.51 3.28
N LYS A 235 29.40 -12.06 4.47
CA LYS A 235 30.05 -12.34 5.74
C LYS A 235 29.05 -12.85 6.76
N GLU A 236 29.56 -13.67 7.66
CA GLU A 236 28.87 -14.04 8.89
C GLU A 236 28.54 -12.77 9.70
N LEU A 237 27.28 -12.64 10.09
CA LEU A 237 26.77 -11.55 10.91
C LEU A 237 26.53 -12.07 12.33
N ASP A 238 27.00 -11.32 13.31
CA ASP A 238 26.67 -11.55 14.71
C ASP A 238 25.21 -11.14 14.96
N LEU A 239 24.38 -12.10 15.38
CA LEU A 239 22.96 -11.89 15.63
C LEU A 239 22.64 -11.82 17.12
N SER A 240 23.62 -11.54 17.99
CA SER A 240 23.42 -11.27 19.42
C SER A 240 22.70 -9.94 19.67
N CYS A 241 21.45 -9.80 19.21
CA CYS A 241 20.69 -8.56 19.34
C CYS A 241 19.72 -8.65 20.53
N ALA A 242 20.15 -8.17 21.70
CA ALA A 242 19.38 -8.20 22.95
C ALA A 242 18.44 -6.98 23.15
N ASP A 243 18.57 -5.95 22.33
CA ASP A 243 17.88 -4.65 22.55
C ASP A 243 16.48 -4.57 21.93
N ILE A 244 15.98 -5.66 21.33
CA ILE A 244 14.69 -5.68 20.63
C ILE A 244 13.68 -6.48 21.46
N ASP A 245 12.76 -5.76 22.09
CA ASP A 245 11.63 -6.40 22.75
C ASP A 245 10.56 -6.83 21.71
N ILE A 246 10.21 -8.11 21.77
CA ILE A 246 9.26 -8.77 20.89
C ILE A 246 8.24 -9.53 21.72
N ASP A 247 6.97 -9.47 21.36
CA ASP A 247 5.96 -10.39 21.90
C ASP A 247 5.63 -11.47 20.88
N ALA A 248 4.89 -12.49 21.29
CA ALA A 248 4.52 -13.61 20.42
C ALA A 248 3.73 -13.16 19.17
N GLN A 249 2.87 -12.15 19.28
CA GLN A 249 2.10 -11.65 18.13
C GLN A 249 2.99 -10.94 17.12
N LYS A 250 3.95 -10.16 17.60
CA LYS A 250 4.94 -9.44 16.80
C LYS A 250 5.90 -10.43 16.13
N ALA A 251 6.35 -11.46 16.84
CA ALA A 251 7.14 -12.57 16.27
C ALA A 251 6.40 -13.22 15.10
N LYS A 252 5.15 -13.63 15.33
CA LYS A 252 4.29 -14.23 14.30
C LYS A 252 4.09 -13.29 13.11
N THR A 253 3.76 -12.03 13.36
CA THR A 253 3.52 -11.03 12.31
C THR A 253 4.76 -10.81 11.45
N LYS A 254 5.94 -10.71 12.07
CA LYS A 254 7.21 -10.52 11.36
C LYS A 254 7.62 -11.74 10.55
N PHE A 255 7.39 -12.94 11.08
CA PHE A 255 7.63 -14.17 10.34
C PHE A 255 6.68 -14.34 9.16
N ILE A 256 5.37 -14.11 9.33
CA ILE A 256 4.39 -14.16 8.22
C ILE A 256 4.76 -13.15 7.13
N HIS A 257 5.23 -11.96 7.51
CA HIS A 257 5.73 -11.00 6.54
C HIS A 257 6.91 -11.56 5.74
N LEU A 258 7.94 -12.13 6.39
CA LEU A 258 9.06 -12.79 5.73
C LEU A 258 8.60 -13.93 4.80
N GLN A 259 7.74 -14.82 5.30
CA GLN A 259 7.16 -15.93 4.55
C GLN A 259 6.45 -15.44 3.28
N SER A 260 5.65 -14.38 3.41
CA SER A 260 4.96 -13.75 2.28
C SER A 260 5.95 -13.15 1.26
N CYS A 261 7.06 -12.56 1.72
CA CYS A 261 8.14 -12.09 0.85
C CYS A 261 8.78 -13.27 0.09
N VAL A 262 9.09 -14.38 0.77
CA VAL A 262 9.64 -15.59 0.11
C VAL A 262 8.69 -16.08 -0.97
N ASN A 263 7.39 -16.23 -0.66
CA ASN A 263 6.39 -16.66 -1.64
C ASN A 263 6.35 -15.76 -2.88
N ARG A 264 6.43 -14.43 -2.71
CA ARG A 264 6.47 -13.49 -3.85
C ARG A 264 7.75 -13.62 -4.67
N VAL A 265 8.90 -13.74 -4.02
CA VAL A 265 10.20 -13.86 -4.71
C VAL A 265 10.28 -15.22 -5.44
N LYS A 266 9.91 -16.30 -4.76
CA LYS A 266 9.85 -17.65 -5.34
C LYS A 266 8.90 -17.71 -6.54
N ALA A 267 7.70 -17.15 -6.45
CA ALA A 267 6.77 -17.13 -7.57
C ALA A 267 7.34 -16.40 -8.80
N ARG A 268 8.07 -15.30 -8.62
CA ARG A 268 8.74 -14.59 -9.73
C ARG A 268 9.90 -15.41 -10.31
N TRP A 269 10.67 -16.08 -9.45
CA TRP A 269 11.75 -16.96 -9.87
C TRP A 269 11.21 -18.16 -10.65
N ASP A 270 10.15 -18.82 -10.17
CA ASP A 270 9.47 -19.92 -10.87
C ASP A 270 8.93 -19.46 -12.24
N GLN A 271 8.33 -18.25 -12.32
CA GLN A 271 7.82 -17.66 -13.56
C GLN A 271 8.90 -17.30 -14.58
N SER A 272 10.15 -17.12 -14.16
CA SER A 272 11.26 -16.76 -15.06
C SER A 272 11.73 -17.92 -15.94
N GLY A 273 11.22 -19.13 -15.71
CA GLY A 273 11.72 -20.34 -16.32
C GLY A 273 12.91 -20.95 -15.57
N ASN A 274 13.59 -20.20 -14.69
CA ASN A 274 14.67 -20.76 -13.86
C ASN A 274 14.20 -21.75 -12.77
N GLY A 275 12.89 -22.01 -12.69
CA GLY A 275 12.28 -22.95 -11.75
C GLY A 275 12.62 -24.42 -11.99
N ASP A 276 12.02 -25.28 -11.15
CA ASP A 276 12.22 -26.74 -11.02
C ASP A 276 11.94 -27.58 -12.30
N GLY A 277 11.68 -26.93 -13.43
CA GLY A 277 11.36 -27.54 -14.72
C GLY A 277 12.45 -27.42 -15.80
N ASN A 278 13.54 -26.69 -15.55
CA ASN A 278 14.59 -26.50 -16.55
C ASN A 278 15.81 -27.41 -16.29
N ILE A 279 16.18 -28.20 -17.31
CA ILE A 279 17.46 -28.91 -17.37
C ILE A 279 18.53 -27.84 -17.63
N ILE A 280 19.16 -27.35 -16.57
CA ILE A 280 20.31 -26.46 -16.67
C ILE A 280 21.55 -27.36 -16.84
N ASP A 281 22.32 -27.16 -17.91
CA ASP A 281 23.64 -27.79 -18.03
C ASP A 281 24.55 -27.25 -16.90
N ASP A 282 24.99 -28.15 -16.02
CA ASP A 282 25.53 -27.95 -14.66
C ASP A 282 26.74 -27.00 -14.48
N GLU A 283 27.24 -26.31 -15.51
CA GLU A 283 28.59 -25.71 -15.46
C GLU A 283 28.66 -24.27 -14.91
N GLU A 284 27.55 -23.53 -14.73
CA GLU A 284 27.64 -22.13 -14.26
C GLU A 284 26.39 -21.62 -13.48
N ALA A 285 25.75 -22.48 -12.69
CA ALA A 285 24.52 -22.14 -11.96
C ALA A 285 24.78 -21.33 -10.66
N GLY A 286 25.15 -20.07 -10.79
CA GLY A 286 24.97 -19.09 -9.71
C GLY A 286 23.47 -18.91 -9.43
N SER A 287 23.08 -18.92 -8.15
CA SER A 287 21.67 -18.74 -7.77
C SER A 287 21.22 -17.29 -8.02
N ASP A 288 20.64 -17.02 -9.19
CA ASP A 288 20.13 -15.67 -9.56
C ASP A 288 18.85 -15.27 -8.79
N LYS A 289 18.63 -15.83 -7.60
CA LYS A 289 17.49 -15.51 -6.73
C LYS A 289 17.46 -14.00 -6.39
N HIS A 290 18.63 -13.36 -6.30
CA HIS A 290 18.77 -11.92 -6.04
C HIS A 290 17.96 -11.04 -7.02
N SER A 291 17.99 -11.36 -8.31
CA SER A 291 17.34 -10.55 -9.36
C SER A 291 15.82 -10.45 -9.20
N PHE A 292 15.21 -11.31 -8.38
CA PHE A 292 13.77 -11.36 -8.11
C PHE A 292 13.34 -10.63 -6.83
N LEU A 293 14.29 -10.09 -6.06
CA LEU A 293 14.05 -9.41 -4.79
C LEU A 293 13.23 -8.12 -4.97
N ARG A 294 13.51 -7.31 -6.00
CA ARG A 294 12.90 -5.99 -6.26
C ARG A 294 12.97 -5.06 -5.04
N SER A 295 11.89 -4.95 -4.28
CA SER A 295 11.76 -4.11 -3.07
C SER A 295 11.57 -4.92 -1.78
N GLU A 296 11.69 -6.24 -1.87
CA GLU A 296 11.59 -7.13 -0.71
C GLU A 296 12.88 -7.10 0.12
N PRO A 297 12.83 -7.40 1.43
CA PRO A 297 14.02 -7.47 2.26
C PRO A 297 14.89 -8.69 1.89
N SER A 298 16.21 -8.51 1.76
CA SER A 298 17.18 -9.58 1.49
C SER A 298 17.07 -10.76 2.46
N ALA A 299 16.66 -10.53 3.71
CA ALA A 299 16.40 -11.55 4.71
C ALA A 299 15.42 -12.65 4.28
N CYS A 300 14.54 -12.40 3.29
CA CYS A 300 13.68 -13.46 2.75
C CYS A 300 14.48 -14.49 1.93
N LEU A 301 15.53 -14.08 1.21
CA LEU A 301 16.43 -15.00 0.51
C LEU A 301 17.17 -15.89 1.50
N TYR A 302 17.59 -15.33 2.62
CA TYR A 302 18.21 -16.09 3.71
C TYR A 302 17.24 -17.12 4.29
N LEU A 303 15.98 -16.74 4.58
CA LEU A 303 14.97 -17.69 5.05
C LEU A 303 14.76 -18.82 4.04
N TRP A 304 14.68 -18.49 2.76
CA TRP A 304 14.52 -19.48 1.70
C TRP A 304 15.68 -20.47 1.72
N GLU A 305 16.92 -20.00 1.55
CA GLU A 305 18.08 -20.88 1.46
C GLU A 305 18.31 -21.67 2.74
N TYR A 306 18.16 -21.03 3.91
CA TYR A 306 18.42 -21.70 5.18
C TYR A 306 17.37 -22.78 5.46
N ALA A 307 16.09 -22.51 5.19
CA ALA A 307 15.04 -23.53 5.33
C ALA A 307 15.20 -24.67 4.31
N ASP A 308 15.65 -24.37 3.10
CA ASP A 308 15.90 -25.36 2.04
C ASP A 308 17.06 -26.29 2.42
N SER A 309 18.15 -25.74 2.96
CA SER A 309 19.30 -26.52 3.46
C SER A 309 18.98 -27.48 4.61
N LEU A 310 17.81 -27.31 5.24
CA LEU A 310 17.30 -28.14 6.34
C LEU A 310 16.15 -29.06 5.91
N ASP A 311 15.85 -29.15 4.60
CA ASP A 311 14.68 -29.85 4.04
C ASP A 311 13.35 -29.40 4.68
N PHE A 312 13.29 -28.14 5.11
CA PHE A 312 12.19 -27.58 5.90
C PHE A 312 11.41 -26.48 5.17
N LEU A 313 11.86 -26.12 3.96
CA LEU A 313 11.22 -25.11 3.12
C LEU A 313 9.73 -25.42 2.83
N PRO A 314 9.29 -26.65 2.51
CA PRO A 314 7.87 -26.93 2.27
C PRO A 314 6.98 -26.60 3.48
N THR A 315 7.46 -26.90 4.69
CA THR A 315 6.77 -26.58 5.94
C THR A 315 6.74 -25.07 6.18
N VAL A 316 7.87 -24.38 5.98
CA VAL A 316 7.95 -22.91 6.08
C VAL A 316 7.02 -22.23 5.08
N MET A 317 6.86 -22.77 3.87
CA MET A 317 5.97 -22.24 2.83
C MET A 317 4.52 -22.67 2.97
N GLN A 318 4.20 -23.58 3.90
CA GLN A 318 2.89 -24.20 4.04
C GLN A 318 2.39 -24.79 2.72
N GLN A 319 3.32 -25.36 1.94
CA GLN A 319 2.94 -26.07 0.72
C GLN A 319 2.14 -27.31 1.12
N ILE A 320 0.91 -27.40 0.62
CA ILE A 320 0.10 -28.61 0.75
C ILE A 320 0.84 -29.70 -0.02
N ASP A 321 1.13 -30.81 0.65
CA ASP A 321 1.70 -31.98 0.00
C ASP A 321 0.82 -32.36 -1.21
N ALA A 322 1.42 -32.52 -2.38
CA ALA A 322 0.70 -32.86 -3.60
C ALA A 322 -0.07 -34.19 -3.48
N SER A 323 0.31 -35.07 -2.55
CA SER A 323 -0.43 -36.30 -2.22
C SER A 323 -1.71 -36.05 -1.41
N ILE A 324 -1.82 -34.91 -0.74
CA ILE A 324 -3.00 -34.46 0.03
C ILE A 324 -3.88 -33.53 -0.80
N ALA A 325 -3.34 -32.92 -1.87
CA ALA A 325 -4.13 -32.18 -2.84
C ALA A 325 -5.25 -33.07 -3.39
N LEU A 326 -6.48 -32.55 -3.41
CA LEU A 326 -7.69 -33.26 -3.86
C LEU A 326 -7.50 -33.80 -5.29
N THR A 327 -7.08 -35.05 -5.42
CA THR A 327 -7.18 -35.78 -6.69
C THR A 327 -8.65 -36.03 -6.96
N GLU A 328 -9.10 -35.84 -8.21
CA GLU A 328 -10.50 -35.93 -8.66
C GLU A 328 -11.26 -37.19 -8.18
N SER A 329 -10.54 -38.24 -7.82
CA SER A 329 -11.07 -39.51 -7.32
C SER A 329 -11.62 -39.50 -5.89
N ASN A 330 -11.35 -38.47 -5.07
CA ASN A 330 -11.75 -38.40 -3.66
C ASN A 330 -12.63 -37.19 -3.32
N ILE A 331 -13.44 -36.71 -4.27
CA ILE A 331 -14.50 -35.74 -3.96
C ILE A 331 -15.61 -36.49 -3.21
N PRO A 332 -15.93 -36.14 -1.94
CA PRO A 332 -17.08 -36.71 -1.26
C PRO A 332 -18.33 -36.30 -2.03
N THR A 333 -18.97 -37.25 -2.70
CA THR A 333 -20.28 -37.04 -3.33
C THR A 333 -21.22 -36.52 -2.25
N ALA A 334 -21.64 -35.26 -2.37
CA ALA A 334 -22.59 -34.65 -1.46
C ALA A 334 -23.77 -35.60 -1.29
N ALA A 335 -23.92 -36.17 -0.09
CA ALA A 335 -24.97 -37.12 0.21
C ALA A 335 -26.31 -36.48 -0.17
N ALA A 336 -27.04 -37.16 -1.05
CA ALA A 336 -28.34 -36.73 -1.51
C ALA A 336 -29.23 -36.42 -0.30
N ASN A 337 -29.62 -35.14 -0.17
CA ASN A 337 -30.55 -34.69 0.84
C ASN A 337 -31.86 -35.47 0.72
N SER A 338 -32.07 -36.41 1.64
CA SER A 338 -33.34 -37.11 1.79
C SER A 338 -34.42 -36.10 2.18
N SER A 339 -35.44 -35.98 1.32
CA SER A 339 -36.64 -35.20 1.54
C SER A 339 -37.44 -35.72 2.74
N GLY A 340 -37.13 -35.19 3.93
CA GLY A 340 -37.84 -35.44 5.17
C GLY A 340 -38.80 -34.30 5.50
N THR A 341 -40.07 -34.64 5.59
CA THR A 341 -41.23 -33.85 6.04
C THR A 341 -40.90 -32.81 7.12
N LYS A 342 -41.05 -31.52 6.78
CA LYS A 342 -40.91 -30.38 7.70
C LYS A 342 -42.00 -30.44 8.78
N ARG A 343 -41.68 -30.95 9.97
CA ARG A 343 -42.34 -30.50 11.20
C ARG A 343 -41.76 -29.14 11.56
N LYS A 344 -42.61 -28.11 11.54
CA LYS A 344 -42.28 -26.77 12.03
C LYS A 344 -42.15 -26.85 13.55
N ILE A 345 -40.94 -27.16 14.02
CA ILE A 345 -40.56 -26.96 15.42
C ILE A 345 -40.20 -25.48 15.52
N GLU A 346 -41.08 -24.69 16.14
CA GLU A 346 -40.74 -23.33 16.55
C GLU A 346 -39.74 -23.43 17.71
N ILE A 347 -38.45 -23.43 17.35
CA ILE A 347 -37.37 -23.26 18.30
C ILE A 347 -37.37 -21.78 18.65
N GLU A 348 -37.71 -21.44 19.89
CA GLU A 348 -37.50 -20.10 20.43
C GLU A 348 -36.00 -19.82 20.43
N VAL A 349 -35.51 -19.16 19.37
CA VAL A 349 -34.13 -18.71 19.27
C VAL A 349 -33.92 -17.63 20.33
N SER A 350 -32.96 -17.85 21.23
CA SER A 350 -32.62 -16.91 22.30
C SER A 350 -32.30 -15.53 21.73
N LYS A 351 -32.56 -14.46 22.49
CA LYS A 351 -32.12 -13.10 22.12
C LYS A 351 -30.61 -13.04 21.89
N GLU A 352 -29.84 -13.83 22.63
CA GLU A 352 -28.39 -13.93 22.51
C GLU A 352 -27.98 -14.55 21.17
N ASP A 353 -28.68 -15.58 20.71
CA ASP A 353 -28.41 -16.22 19.42
C ASP A 353 -28.74 -15.29 18.25
N LYS A 354 -29.80 -14.49 18.36
CA LYS A 354 -30.14 -13.46 17.35
C LYS A 354 -29.06 -12.38 17.24
N GLU A 355 -28.56 -11.92 18.38
CA GLU A 355 -27.47 -10.94 18.44
C GLU A 355 -26.15 -11.53 17.89
N LEU A 356 -25.86 -12.80 18.22
CA LEU A 356 -24.70 -13.49 17.66
C LEU A 356 -24.81 -13.64 16.13
N MET A 357 -25.98 -14.00 15.61
CA MET A 357 -26.21 -14.09 14.17
C MET A 357 -26.05 -12.73 13.47
N LYS A 358 -26.53 -11.63 14.07
CA LYS A 358 -26.28 -10.27 13.55
C LYS A 358 -24.79 -9.92 13.52
N ARG A 359 -24.04 -10.26 14.56
CA ARG A 359 -22.57 -10.05 14.60
C ARG A 359 -21.85 -10.86 13.55
N LEU A 360 -22.24 -12.11 13.34
CA LEU A 360 -21.67 -12.96 12.29
C LEU A 360 -21.97 -12.41 10.90
N ALA A 361 -23.22 -11.97 10.65
CA ALA A 361 -23.60 -11.33 9.39
C ALA A 361 -22.78 -10.06 9.11
N ARG A 362 -22.66 -9.15 10.08
CA ARG A 362 -21.79 -7.97 9.95
C ARG A 362 -20.33 -8.34 9.69
N SER A 363 -19.83 -9.37 10.39
CA SER A 363 -18.46 -9.86 10.17
C SER A 363 -18.26 -10.41 8.77
N THR A 364 -19.24 -11.10 8.18
CA THR A 364 -19.14 -11.62 6.81
C THR A 364 -19.15 -10.48 5.79
N TYR A 365 -20.02 -9.47 5.95
CA TYR A 365 -20.03 -8.28 5.08
C TYR A 365 -18.69 -7.55 5.09
N VAL A 366 -18.10 -7.33 6.27
CA VAL A 366 -16.80 -6.66 6.40
C VAL A 366 -15.69 -7.46 5.71
N MET A 367 -15.72 -8.79 5.78
CA MET A 367 -14.76 -9.65 5.08
C MET A 367 -14.95 -9.57 3.56
N GLU A 368 -16.17 -9.71 3.06
CA GLU A 368 -16.49 -9.62 1.62
C GLU A 368 -16.09 -8.26 1.03
N ALA A 369 -16.42 -7.15 1.73
CA ALA A 369 -16.02 -5.81 1.32
C ALA A 369 -14.48 -5.63 1.32
N SER A 370 -13.77 -6.31 2.22
CA SER A 370 -12.30 -6.29 2.26
C SER A 370 -11.69 -7.04 1.07
N VAL A 371 -12.28 -8.17 0.69
CA VAL A 371 -11.90 -8.95 -0.50
C VAL A 371 -12.11 -8.12 -1.77
N LEU A 372 -13.30 -7.54 -1.98
CA LEU A 372 -13.57 -6.68 -3.14
C LEU A 372 -12.62 -5.48 -3.22
N LYS A 373 -12.32 -4.81 -2.09
CA LYS A 373 -11.32 -3.72 -2.05
C LYS A 373 -9.92 -4.20 -2.42
N SER A 374 -9.57 -5.46 -2.16
CA SER A 374 -8.29 -6.02 -2.56
C SER A 374 -8.26 -6.32 -4.07
N GLU A 375 -9.37 -6.84 -4.63
CA GLU A 375 -9.53 -7.11 -6.05
C GLU A 375 -9.56 -5.83 -6.89
N ILE A 376 -10.25 -4.78 -6.44
CA ILE A 376 -10.23 -3.45 -7.07
C ILE A 376 -8.79 -2.94 -7.17
N ARG A 377 -8.02 -2.99 -6.07
CA ARG A 377 -6.61 -2.55 -6.07
C ARG A 377 -5.74 -3.37 -7.03
N ALA A 378 -5.97 -4.68 -7.12
CA ALA A 378 -5.27 -5.53 -8.08
C ALA A 378 -5.64 -5.15 -9.53
N SER A 379 -6.93 -4.94 -9.80
CA SER A 379 -7.46 -4.50 -11.10
C SER A 379 -6.90 -3.13 -11.52
N GLU A 380 -6.86 -2.16 -10.60
CA GLU A 380 -6.24 -0.84 -10.81
C GLU A 380 -4.76 -0.96 -11.20
N SER A 381 -4.02 -1.85 -10.54
CA SER A 381 -2.61 -2.11 -10.84
C SER A 381 -2.43 -2.68 -12.25
N THR A 382 -3.24 -3.67 -12.64
CA THR A 382 -3.23 -4.26 -13.99
C THR A 382 -3.55 -3.21 -15.05
N LEU A 383 -4.56 -2.37 -14.80
CA LEU A 383 -4.94 -1.28 -15.70
C LEU A 383 -3.80 -0.26 -15.89
N LEU A 384 -3.05 0.03 -14.82
CA LEU A 384 -1.90 0.93 -14.88
C LEU A 384 -0.75 0.34 -15.71
N ASP A 385 -0.48 -0.96 -15.57
CA ASP A 385 0.53 -1.67 -16.36
C ASP A 385 0.18 -1.69 -17.85
N LEU A 386 -1.06 -2.03 -18.20
CA LEU A 386 -1.56 -2.00 -19.59
C LEU A 386 -1.43 -0.61 -20.21
N LYS A 387 -1.75 0.46 -19.46
CA LYS A 387 -1.53 1.85 -19.90
C LYS A 387 -0.05 2.16 -20.15
N GLY A 388 0.84 1.63 -19.31
CA GLY A 388 2.28 1.71 -19.51
C GLY A 388 2.72 1.04 -20.81
N ARG A 389 2.28 -0.20 -21.04
CA ARG A 389 2.54 -0.96 -22.26
C ARG A 389 2.06 -0.24 -23.51
N LYS A 390 0.85 0.35 -23.49
CA LYS A 390 0.32 1.15 -24.61
C LYS A 390 1.21 2.37 -24.92
N ILE A 391 1.69 3.06 -23.89
CA ILE A 391 2.59 4.22 -24.08
C ILE A 391 3.87 3.78 -24.78
N GLU A 392 4.46 2.66 -24.38
CA GLU A 392 5.67 2.13 -25.00
C GLU A 392 5.43 1.66 -26.44
N ALA A 393 4.31 0.96 -26.68
CA ALA A 393 3.84 0.57 -28.00
C ALA A 393 3.76 1.77 -28.96
N MET A 394 3.16 2.87 -28.49
CA MET A 394 3.03 4.11 -29.26
C MET A 394 4.37 4.80 -29.50
N LYS A 395 5.35 4.70 -28.59
CA LYS A 395 6.70 5.24 -28.81
C LYS A 395 7.40 4.48 -29.92
N GLU A 396 7.36 3.14 -29.90
CA GLU A 396 7.99 2.35 -30.96
C GLU A 396 7.30 2.54 -32.29
N LEU A 397 5.97 2.66 -32.32
CA LEU A 397 5.28 3.02 -33.55
C LEU A 397 5.76 4.36 -34.13
N ARG A 398 6.09 5.35 -33.28
CA ARG A 398 6.64 6.65 -33.74
C ARG A 398 8.09 6.53 -34.22
N LYS A 399 8.87 5.64 -33.61
CA LYS A 399 10.25 5.35 -33.98
C LYS A 399 10.31 4.63 -35.33
N MET A 400 9.51 3.58 -35.53
CA MET A 400 9.40 2.86 -36.80
C MET A 400 9.02 3.78 -37.96
N ARG A 401 8.12 4.74 -37.73
CA ARG A 401 7.77 5.77 -38.72
C ARG A 401 8.91 6.74 -39.03
N ARG A 402 9.84 6.96 -38.11
CA ARG A 402 11.00 7.82 -38.31
C ARG A 402 12.12 7.10 -39.06
N ASP A 403 12.25 5.80 -38.81
CA ASP A 403 13.32 4.97 -39.36
C ASP A 403 12.93 4.34 -40.71
N ASP A 404 11.84 4.80 -41.33
CA ASP A 404 11.31 4.33 -42.61
C ASP A 404 11.10 2.80 -42.67
N CYS A 405 10.66 2.19 -41.57
CA CYS A 405 10.33 0.76 -41.51
C CYS A 405 9.26 0.38 -42.57
N PRO A 406 9.26 -0.88 -43.06
CA PRO A 406 8.24 -1.40 -43.97
C PRO A 406 6.81 -1.16 -43.46
N ALA A 407 5.88 -0.88 -44.39
CA ALA A 407 4.50 -0.56 -44.06
C ALA A 407 3.75 -1.70 -43.36
N GLU A 408 4.12 -2.96 -43.65
CA GLU A 408 3.56 -4.16 -43.02
C GLU A 408 3.90 -4.22 -41.52
N GLU A 409 5.18 -4.02 -41.16
CA GLU A 409 5.62 -3.99 -39.76
C GLU A 409 4.96 -2.84 -38.98
N ILE A 410 4.80 -1.67 -39.61
CA ILE A 410 4.09 -0.54 -38.99
C ILE A 410 2.62 -0.89 -38.75
N GLN A 411 2.00 -1.68 -39.63
CA GLN A 411 0.61 -2.10 -39.47
C GLN A 411 0.47 -3.13 -38.36
N GLU A 412 1.35 -4.15 -38.30
CA GLU A 412 1.37 -5.12 -37.20
C GLU A 412 1.52 -4.44 -35.83
N GLN A 413 2.41 -3.44 -35.73
CA GLN A 413 2.60 -2.69 -34.49
C GLN A 413 1.37 -1.86 -34.11
N LYS A 414 0.58 -1.37 -35.09
CA LYS A 414 -0.70 -0.70 -34.80
C LYS A 414 -1.72 -1.70 -34.29
N ASP A 415 -1.87 -2.83 -34.97
CA ASP A 415 -2.85 -3.85 -34.60
C ASP A 415 -2.57 -4.36 -33.17
N TRP A 416 -1.30 -4.52 -32.80
CA TRP A 416 -0.89 -4.82 -31.43
C TRP A 416 -1.24 -3.70 -30.43
N THR A 417 -1.06 -2.43 -30.82
CA THR A 417 -1.44 -1.28 -29.99
C THR A 417 -2.95 -1.22 -29.76
N ASP A 418 -3.75 -1.52 -30.80
CA ASP A 418 -5.20 -1.58 -30.75
C ASP A 418 -5.68 -2.74 -29.85
N GLN A 419 -5.00 -3.90 -29.89
CA GLN A 419 -5.27 -5.02 -28.99
C GLN A 419 -5.03 -4.65 -27.52
N ILE A 420 -3.95 -3.90 -27.20
CA ILE A 420 -3.72 -3.41 -25.84
C ILE A 420 -4.82 -2.43 -25.41
N GLU A 421 -5.30 -1.58 -26.33
CA GLU A 421 -6.40 -0.67 -26.05
C GLU A 421 -7.71 -1.41 -25.74
N GLU A 422 -8.01 -2.48 -26.46
CA GLU A 422 -9.15 -3.36 -26.16
C GLU A 422 -9.02 -4.00 -24.76
N GLN A 423 -7.83 -4.49 -24.39
CA GLN A 423 -7.57 -5.02 -23.05
C GLN A 423 -7.76 -3.96 -21.95
N ILE A 424 -7.36 -2.71 -22.20
CA ILE A 424 -7.56 -1.59 -21.26
C ILE A 424 -9.05 -1.33 -21.04
N LEU A 425 -9.85 -1.36 -22.10
CA LEU A 425 -11.30 -1.15 -22.00
C LEU A 425 -11.96 -2.29 -21.22
N ALA A 426 -11.65 -3.54 -21.56
CA ALA A 426 -12.17 -4.71 -20.85
C ALA A 426 -11.81 -4.69 -19.34
N GLN A 427 -10.58 -4.31 -19.00
CA GLN A 427 -10.16 -4.20 -17.60
C GLN A 427 -10.85 -3.04 -16.87
N ALA A 428 -11.14 -1.93 -17.58
CA ALA A 428 -11.86 -0.80 -17.00
C ALA A 428 -13.32 -1.16 -16.72
N ASP A 429 -13.98 -1.91 -17.61
CA ASP A 429 -15.36 -2.38 -17.41
C ASP A 429 -15.43 -3.35 -16.21
N ALA A 430 -14.49 -4.28 -16.10
CA ALA A 430 -14.40 -5.18 -14.93
C ALA A 430 -14.19 -4.43 -13.61
N LEU A 431 -13.45 -3.31 -13.63
CA LEU A 431 -13.25 -2.48 -12.45
C LEU A 431 -14.55 -1.78 -12.03
N ILE A 432 -15.34 -1.28 -12.99
CA ILE A 432 -16.65 -0.67 -12.72
C ILE A 432 -17.59 -1.69 -12.07
N GLU A 433 -17.64 -2.92 -12.58
CA GLU A 433 -18.47 -3.98 -12.01
C GLU A 433 -18.11 -4.30 -10.56
N LEU A 434 -16.81 -4.35 -10.22
CA LEU A 434 -16.35 -4.56 -8.84
C LEU A 434 -16.71 -3.37 -7.92
N GLU A 435 -16.63 -2.14 -8.43
CA GLU A 435 -17.03 -0.95 -7.68
C GLU A 435 -18.55 -0.93 -7.41
N GLU A 436 -19.36 -1.35 -8.38
CA GLU A 436 -20.81 -1.51 -8.22
C GLU A 436 -21.15 -2.57 -7.16
N GLN A 437 -20.52 -3.75 -7.21
CA GLN A 437 -20.69 -4.80 -6.19
C GLN A 437 -20.33 -4.31 -4.78
N LEU A 438 -19.25 -3.53 -4.65
CA LEU A 438 -18.85 -2.96 -3.36
C LEU A 438 -19.88 -1.95 -2.82
N GLU A 439 -20.50 -1.17 -3.71
CA GLU A 439 -21.53 -0.21 -3.32
C GLU A 439 -22.85 -0.92 -2.95
N GLU A 440 -23.21 -2.00 -3.65
CA GLU A 440 -24.35 -2.86 -3.29
C GLU A 440 -24.18 -3.48 -1.89
N LEU A 441 -22.99 -3.99 -1.56
CA LEU A 441 -22.71 -4.52 -0.22
C LEU A 441 -22.85 -3.45 0.87
N ARG A 442 -22.40 -2.21 0.61
CA ARG A 442 -22.57 -1.09 1.55
C ARG A 442 -24.04 -0.71 1.73
N ALA A 443 -24.83 -0.76 0.66
CA ALA A 443 -26.25 -0.50 0.74
C ALA A 443 -27.00 -1.58 1.55
N GLN A 444 -26.58 -2.84 1.44
CA GLN A 444 -27.12 -3.94 2.25
C GLN A 444 -26.80 -3.77 3.74
N GLU A 445 -25.56 -3.36 4.07
CA GLU A 445 -25.15 -3.08 5.45
C GLU A 445 -26.03 -2.00 6.10
N HIS A 446 -26.39 -0.94 5.36
CA HIS A 446 -27.22 0.14 5.90
C HIS A 446 -28.68 -0.28 6.16
N ASN A 447 -29.26 -1.11 5.29
CA ASN A 447 -30.66 -1.55 5.42
C ASN A 447 -30.89 -2.49 6.62
N GLU A 448 -29.86 -3.18 7.10
CA GLU A 448 -29.97 -4.07 8.27
C GLU A 448 -29.98 -3.31 9.60
N ASP A 449 -29.46 -2.07 9.65
CA ASP A 449 -29.40 -1.26 10.87
C ASP A 449 -30.70 -0.50 11.17
N ASP A 450 -31.51 -0.18 10.15
CA ASP A 450 -32.75 0.60 10.31
C ASP A 450 -33.98 -0.26 10.69
N GLY A 451 -33.84 -1.59 10.76
CA GLY A 451 -34.95 -2.54 10.92
C GLY A 451 -35.39 -2.86 12.36
N ASP A 452 -34.76 -2.30 13.40
CA ASP A 452 -35.02 -2.65 14.81
C ASP A 452 -35.66 -1.51 15.64
N GLU A 453 -36.10 -0.41 15.03
CA GLU A 453 -36.72 0.73 15.76
C GLU A 453 -38.25 0.62 15.98
N ASP A 454 -38.91 -0.47 15.59
CA ASP A 454 -40.33 -0.78 15.85
C ASP A 454 -40.51 -1.92 16.87
#